data_AF-A0A2U3MZR9-F1
#
_entry.id   AF-A0A2U3MZR9-F1
#
_cell.length_a   1.000
_cell.length_b   1.000
_cell.length_c   1.000
_cell.angle_alpha   90.00
_cell.angle_beta   90.00
_cell.angle_gamma   90.00
#
_symmetry.space_group_name_H-M   'P 1'
#
loop_
_entity.id
_entity.type
_entity.pdbx_description
1 polymer ?
#
loop_
_entity_poly.entity_id
_entity_poly.type
_entity_poly.pdbx_seq_one_letter_code
_entity_poly.pdbx_strand_id
1 'polypeptide(L)'
;MNKRKEHFKKIRLVSIIVMGMIISIPLTTTHAQLQIPENVHISPIQLSQLTYNLKSNLAQRNLSNKELNLYQQLYSIANDSSQLYDPAIQHPSEQYENIRKKIHQQFDTVKQLAIQTYGSNANQKILLATNAFILMYYDALSRDNPKFFWPNLGVFVANDVRSNYALTFSLSNALDPLKISNDQEIIIAGKNIPTLQSIISHANQLLIEGQANVMADIGGLSILHQHYDSSLLAEKLVNYGTNLQEAFRLQKLADDYAQKNGIANARFKKLATDAAITFGIHEQEKILQPMWDKPLMQEFAKINDFMLTLSIENIGLRGDIFIGVNKFKLILSPYLIIRAPYNATNLASLNDRIAIARNGFTVLNNWKQNILYSSWIPRYQTQIGRGEGLYEPVGIK
;
A
#
# COMPACT_ATOMS: atom_id res chain seq x y z
N MET A 1 -45.18 -26.29 11.59
CA MET A 1 -44.58 -25.36 10.62
C MET A 1 -45.03 -23.89 10.77
N ASN A 2 -45.77 -23.50 11.82
CA ASN A 2 -46.24 -22.12 12.04
C ASN A 2 -45.62 -21.37 13.24
N LYS A 3 -44.69 -21.97 14.00
CA LYS A 3 -43.97 -21.28 15.10
C LYS A 3 -42.56 -20.76 14.76
N ARG A 4 -42.00 -21.10 13.58
CA ARG A 4 -40.71 -20.56 13.10
C ARG A 4 -40.82 -19.27 12.27
N LYS A 5 -42.02 -18.87 11.86
CA LYS A 5 -42.26 -17.62 11.12
C LYS A 5 -42.46 -16.38 12.02
N GLU A 6 -42.77 -16.54 13.30
CA GLU A 6 -42.91 -15.42 14.23
C GLU A 6 -41.58 -14.95 14.85
N HIS A 7 -40.58 -15.82 14.96
CA HIS A 7 -39.26 -15.44 15.49
C HIS A 7 -38.47 -14.54 14.51
N PHE A 8 -38.71 -14.68 13.20
CA PHE A 8 -38.10 -13.82 12.17
C PHE A 8 -38.79 -12.46 11.97
N LYS A 9 -39.98 -12.24 12.57
CA LYS A 9 -40.63 -10.92 12.59
C LYS A 9 -40.22 -10.06 13.79
N LYS A 10 -39.71 -10.66 14.87
CA LYS A 10 -39.24 -9.92 16.07
C LYS A 10 -37.81 -9.37 15.97
N ILE A 11 -37.01 -9.80 14.98
CA ILE A 11 -35.64 -9.28 14.75
C ILE A 11 -35.63 -8.09 13.76
N ARG A 12 -36.75 -7.84 13.04
CA ARG A 12 -36.88 -6.70 12.12
C ARG A 12 -37.54 -5.45 12.73
N LEU A 13 -37.73 -5.39 14.05
CA LEU A 13 -38.41 -4.28 14.74
C LEU A 13 -37.58 -3.65 15.89
N VAL A 14 -36.25 -3.61 15.75
CA VAL A 14 -35.36 -2.79 16.61
C VAL A 14 -34.55 -1.77 15.78
N SER A 15 -34.86 -1.64 14.50
CA SER A 15 -34.40 -0.50 13.69
C SER A 15 -35.55 0.50 13.64
N ILE A 16 -35.24 1.77 13.93
CA ILE A 16 -36.12 2.97 13.94
C ILE A 16 -36.56 3.36 15.36
N ILE A 17 -35.76 4.24 15.98
CA ILE A 17 -36.10 5.50 16.68
C ILE A 17 -34.90 5.86 17.56
N VAL A 18 -34.05 6.77 17.08
CA VAL A 18 -33.58 7.95 17.84
C VAL A 18 -33.32 9.04 16.80
N MET A 19 -34.39 9.78 16.49
CA MET A 19 -34.35 11.05 15.80
C MET A 19 -34.42 12.13 16.88
N GLY A 20 -33.46 13.06 16.90
CA GLY A 20 -33.61 14.37 17.53
C GLY A 20 -33.08 14.55 18.95
N MET A 21 -31.82 14.95 19.07
CA MET A 21 -31.46 16.17 19.80
C MET A 21 -30.30 16.83 19.07
N ILE A 22 -30.64 17.82 18.25
CA ILE A 22 -29.69 18.78 17.70
C ILE A 22 -29.30 19.69 18.87
N ILE A 23 -28.17 19.40 19.50
CA ILE A 23 -27.46 20.41 20.27
C ILE A 23 -26.61 21.15 19.25
N SER A 24 -27.03 22.36 18.92
CA SER A 24 -26.29 23.31 18.09
C SER A 24 -25.01 23.72 18.82
N ILE A 25 -23.97 22.90 18.71
CA ILE A 25 -22.61 23.34 19.01
C ILE A 25 -22.22 24.22 17.81
N PRO A 26 -21.81 25.48 18.00
CA PRO A 26 -21.27 26.25 16.90
C PRO A 26 -19.98 25.56 16.45
N LEU A 27 -20.09 24.77 15.38
CA LEU A 27 -18.94 24.42 14.58
C LEU A 27 -18.42 25.74 14.00
N THR A 28 -17.44 26.33 14.68
CA THR A 28 -16.45 27.17 14.00
C THR A 28 -15.67 26.24 13.09
N THR A 29 -16.30 25.89 11.97
CA THR A 29 -15.57 25.39 10.82
C THR A 29 -14.68 26.55 10.39
N THR A 30 -13.41 26.49 10.74
CA THR A 30 -12.38 27.10 9.92
C THR A 30 -12.46 26.40 8.57
N HIS A 31 -13.37 26.88 7.72
CA HIS A 31 -13.24 26.71 6.28
C HIS A 31 -11.92 27.37 5.95
N ALA A 32 -10.85 26.57 5.82
CA ALA A 32 -9.74 26.99 5.00
C ALA A 32 -10.37 27.34 3.66
N GLN A 33 -10.47 28.64 3.36
CA GLN A 33 -10.88 29.08 2.05
C GLN A 33 -9.96 28.36 1.07
N LEU A 34 -10.56 27.54 0.22
CA LEU A 34 -9.92 26.94 -0.94
C LEU A 34 -9.41 28.07 -1.82
N GLN A 35 -8.22 28.59 -1.52
CA GLN A 35 -7.46 29.39 -2.47
C GLN A 35 -6.96 28.41 -3.53
N ILE A 36 -7.77 28.24 -4.58
CA ILE A 36 -7.27 27.68 -5.84
C ILE A 36 -6.06 28.55 -6.21
N PRO A 37 -4.86 27.98 -6.37
CA PRO A 37 -3.69 28.76 -6.79
C PRO A 37 -4.03 29.55 -8.06
N GLU A 38 -3.63 30.81 -8.14
CA GLU A 38 -4.03 31.79 -9.18
C GLU A 38 -3.74 31.38 -10.63
N ASN A 39 -3.08 30.22 -10.85
CA ASN A 39 -2.56 29.75 -12.12
C ASN A 39 -3.21 28.43 -12.59
N VAL A 40 -4.48 28.19 -12.25
CA VAL A 40 -5.21 26.96 -12.61
C VAL A 40 -6.34 27.30 -13.59
N HIS A 41 -6.20 26.86 -14.84
CA HIS A 41 -7.18 27.13 -15.91
C HIS A 41 -8.15 25.95 -16.16
N ILE A 42 -8.43 25.10 -15.16
CA ILE A 42 -9.45 24.04 -15.23
C ILE A 42 -10.60 24.32 -14.26
N SER A 43 -11.85 24.31 -14.76
CA SER A 43 -13.01 24.54 -13.90
C SER A 43 -13.28 23.35 -12.95
N PRO A 44 -13.89 23.57 -11.78
CA PRO A 44 -14.30 22.49 -10.87
C PRO A 44 -15.20 21.42 -11.51
N ILE A 45 -16.03 21.80 -12.50
CA ILE A 45 -16.92 20.87 -13.22
C ILE A 45 -16.12 19.97 -14.16
N GLN A 46 -15.24 20.52 -14.98
CA GLN A 46 -14.38 19.75 -15.90
C GLN A 46 -13.52 18.74 -15.12
N LEU A 47 -13.00 19.17 -13.99
CA LEU A 47 -12.20 18.37 -13.08
C LEU A 47 -13.00 17.27 -12.37
N SER A 48 -14.23 17.56 -11.95
CA SER A 48 -15.14 16.55 -11.38
C SER A 48 -15.54 15.50 -12.42
N GLN A 49 -15.78 15.91 -13.67
CA GLN A 49 -16.06 15.02 -14.79
C GLN A 49 -14.84 14.16 -15.14
N LEU A 50 -13.66 14.76 -15.23
CA LEU A 50 -12.39 14.05 -15.38
C LEU A 50 -12.24 13.00 -14.27
N THR A 51 -12.47 13.40 -13.03
CA THR A 51 -12.35 12.53 -11.85
C THR A 51 -13.31 11.35 -11.89
N TYR A 52 -14.58 11.62 -12.19
CA TYR A 52 -15.61 10.61 -12.32
C TYR A 52 -15.29 9.64 -13.47
N ASN A 53 -14.87 10.15 -14.62
CA ASN A 53 -14.51 9.35 -15.78
C ASN A 53 -13.30 8.46 -15.49
N LEU A 54 -12.27 8.97 -14.81
CA LEU A 54 -11.11 8.16 -14.41
C LEU A 54 -11.53 7.00 -13.49
N LYS A 55 -12.31 7.27 -12.44
CA LYS A 55 -12.74 6.24 -11.49
C LYS A 55 -13.68 5.21 -12.09
N SER A 56 -14.67 5.67 -12.86
CA SER A 56 -15.69 4.80 -13.46
C SER A 56 -15.12 3.87 -14.54
N ASN A 57 -14.01 4.28 -15.17
CA ASN A 57 -13.37 3.49 -16.22
C ASN A 57 -12.13 2.71 -15.73
N LEU A 58 -11.73 2.85 -14.46
CA LEU A 58 -10.72 1.98 -13.85
C LEU A 58 -11.32 0.59 -13.63
N ALA A 59 -11.14 -0.27 -14.63
CA ALA A 59 -11.64 -1.64 -14.59
C ALA A 59 -10.59 -2.62 -14.04
N GLN A 60 -11.09 -3.78 -13.61
CA GLN A 60 -10.22 -4.95 -13.48
C GLN A 60 -9.78 -5.40 -14.88
N ARG A 61 -8.47 -5.66 -15.04
CA ARG A 61 -7.94 -6.16 -16.30
C ARG A 61 -8.24 -7.65 -16.48
N ASN A 62 -8.71 -8.03 -17.67
CA ASN A 62 -8.65 -9.42 -18.12
C ASN A 62 -7.25 -9.69 -18.68
N LEU A 63 -6.58 -10.71 -18.16
CA LEU A 63 -5.24 -11.06 -18.60
C LEU A 63 -5.28 -11.91 -19.87
N SER A 64 -4.42 -11.58 -20.83
CA SER A 64 -4.07 -12.47 -21.93
C SER A 64 -3.29 -13.69 -21.45
N ASN A 65 -3.19 -14.74 -22.27
CA ASN A 65 -2.43 -15.95 -21.92
C ASN A 65 -0.95 -15.65 -21.62
N LYS A 66 -0.34 -14.70 -22.34
CA LYS A 66 1.06 -14.29 -22.09
C LYS A 66 1.20 -13.63 -20.72
N GLU A 67 0.25 -12.78 -20.35
CA GLU A 67 0.24 -12.14 -19.03
C GLU A 67 -0.02 -13.15 -17.92
N LEU A 68 -0.97 -14.08 -18.11
CA LEU A 68 -1.20 -15.16 -17.15
C LEU A 68 0.10 -15.95 -16.88
N ASN A 69 0.86 -16.28 -17.92
CA ASN A 69 2.16 -16.94 -17.78
C ASN A 69 3.16 -16.04 -17.02
N LEU A 70 3.28 -14.75 -17.38
CA LEU A 70 4.10 -13.80 -16.64
C LEU A 70 3.76 -13.82 -15.14
N TYR A 71 2.49 -13.60 -14.77
CA TYR A 71 2.09 -13.55 -13.36
C TYR A 71 2.30 -14.89 -12.62
N GLN A 72 2.22 -16.04 -13.31
CA GLN A 72 2.60 -17.34 -12.74
C GLN A 72 4.11 -17.43 -12.48
N GLN A 73 4.95 -16.91 -13.37
CA GLN A 73 6.39 -16.83 -13.14
C GLN A 73 6.72 -15.89 -11.98
N LEU A 74 6.09 -14.71 -11.93
CA LEU A 74 6.24 -13.76 -10.81
C LEU A 74 5.86 -14.41 -9.48
N TYR A 75 4.73 -15.12 -9.45
CA TYR A 75 4.29 -15.86 -8.28
C TYR A 75 5.31 -16.92 -7.86
N SER A 76 5.85 -17.68 -8.82
CA SER A 76 6.84 -18.72 -8.55
C SER A 76 8.13 -18.13 -7.96
N ILE A 77 8.64 -17.03 -8.53
CA ILE A 77 9.82 -16.31 -8.01
C ILE A 77 9.56 -15.80 -6.59
N ALA A 78 8.38 -15.21 -6.34
CA ALA A 78 8.04 -14.65 -5.03
C ALA A 78 7.93 -15.73 -3.94
N ASN A 79 7.63 -16.97 -4.32
CA ASN A 79 7.49 -18.10 -3.41
C ASN A 79 8.78 -18.94 -3.30
N ASP A 80 9.82 -18.64 -4.07
CA ASP A 80 11.13 -19.28 -3.92
C ASP A 80 12.02 -18.46 -2.98
N SER A 81 11.68 -18.49 -1.69
CA SER A 81 12.44 -17.83 -0.62
C SER A 81 13.66 -18.64 -0.17
N SER A 82 13.73 -19.92 -0.53
CA SER A 82 14.73 -20.88 -0.05
C SER A 82 16.16 -20.53 -0.49
N GLN A 83 16.33 -19.97 -1.69
CA GLN A 83 17.64 -19.64 -2.27
C GLN A 83 18.20 -18.30 -1.77
N LEU A 84 17.41 -17.53 -1.02
CA LEU A 84 17.82 -16.22 -0.51
C LEU A 84 18.77 -16.37 0.67
N TYR A 85 18.49 -17.33 1.56
CA TYR A 85 19.37 -17.65 2.67
C TYR A 85 20.60 -18.44 2.19
N ASP A 86 21.78 -18.11 2.69
CA ASP A 86 23.03 -18.81 2.37
C ASP A 86 23.67 -19.32 3.66
N PRO A 87 23.62 -20.63 3.94
CA PRO A 87 24.15 -21.19 5.17
C PRO A 87 25.68 -21.11 5.26
N ALA A 88 26.39 -20.77 4.18
CA ALA A 88 27.83 -20.55 4.24
C ALA A 88 28.19 -19.20 4.92
N ILE A 89 27.29 -18.23 4.90
CA ILE A 89 27.50 -16.91 5.51
C ILE A 89 27.03 -16.95 6.98
N GLN A 90 27.97 -16.86 7.90
CA GLN A 90 27.69 -17.04 9.34
C GLN A 90 27.29 -15.73 10.05
N HIS A 91 27.75 -14.58 9.56
CA HIS A 91 27.50 -13.28 10.20
C HIS A 91 26.13 -12.72 9.79
N PRO A 92 25.21 -12.43 10.74
CA PRO A 92 23.85 -11.97 10.41
C PRO A 92 23.80 -10.70 9.56
N SER A 93 24.72 -9.75 9.76
CA SER A 93 24.80 -8.52 8.97
C SER A 93 25.24 -8.77 7.53
N GLU A 94 26.20 -9.67 7.31
CA GLU A 94 26.63 -10.06 5.96
C GLU A 94 25.53 -10.85 5.24
N GLN A 95 24.88 -11.76 5.99
CA GLN A 95 23.76 -12.54 5.48
C GLN A 95 22.57 -11.63 5.15
N TYR A 96 22.35 -10.57 5.92
CA TYR A 96 21.36 -9.54 5.62
C TYR A 96 21.59 -8.89 4.26
N GLU A 97 22.80 -8.36 4.03
CA GLU A 97 23.15 -7.70 2.78
C GLU A 97 23.11 -8.67 1.59
N ASN A 98 23.51 -9.93 1.78
CA ASN A 98 23.40 -10.97 0.77
C ASN A 98 21.93 -11.20 0.36
N ILE A 99 21.03 -11.34 1.33
CA ILE A 99 19.60 -11.52 1.07
C ILE A 99 19.04 -10.29 0.34
N ARG A 100 19.31 -9.07 0.83
CA ARG A 100 18.85 -7.82 0.19
C ARG A 100 19.28 -7.75 -1.27
N LYS A 101 20.55 -8.05 -1.55
CA LYS A 101 21.10 -8.09 -2.91
C LYS A 101 20.35 -9.09 -3.80
N LYS A 102 20.10 -10.31 -3.31
CA LYS A 102 19.35 -11.32 -4.06
C LYS A 102 17.90 -10.90 -4.31
N ILE A 103 17.25 -10.25 -3.35
CA ILE A 103 15.90 -9.70 -3.54
C ILE A 103 15.91 -8.64 -4.66
N HIS A 104 16.88 -7.72 -4.65
CA HIS A 104 17.03 -6.76 -5.76
C HIS A 104 17.24 -7.43 -7.11
N GLN A 105 18.03 -8.50 -7.18
CA GLN A 105 18.21 -9.29 -8.42
C GLN A 105 16.91 -9.95 -8.89
N GLN A 106 16.04 -10.39 -7.96
CA GLN A 106 14.71 -10.87 -8.32
C GLN A 106 13.85 -9.74 -8.92
N PHE A 107 13.89 -8.53 -8.35
CA PHE A 107 13.20 -7.36 -8.94
C PHE A 107 13.69 -7.04 -10.36
N ASP A 108 15.00 -7.09 -10.60
CA ASP A 108 15.57 -6.91 -11.94
C ASP A 108 15.07 -7.98 -12.91
N THR A 109 15.06 -9.24 -12.47
CA THR A 109 14.54 -10.37 -13.27
C THR A 109 13.07 -10.17 -13.62
N VAL A 110 12.25 -9.80 -12.64
CA VAL A 110 10.82 -9.51 -12.82
C VAL A 110 10.60 -8.38 -13.81
N LYS A 111 11.38 -7.30 -13.73
CA LYS A 111 11.33 -6.19 -14.68
C LYS A 111 11.67 -6.65 -16.09
N GLN A 112 12.68 -7.50 -16.27
CA GLN A 112 13.02 -8.06 -17.57
C GLN A 112 11.93 -8.96 -18.14
N LEU A 113 11.34 -9.84 -17.33
CA LEU A 113 10.21 -10.68 -17.76
C LEU A 113 9.00 -9.84 -18.19
N ALA A 114 8.72 -8.76 -17.46
CA ALA A 114 7.67 -7.82 -17.83
C ALA A 114 7.99 -7.09 -19.15
N ILE A 115 9.24 -6.64 -19.35
CA ILE A 115 9.69 -6.02 -20.61
C ILE A 115 9.54 -7.00 -21.78
N GLN A 116 9.92 -8.27 -21.61
CA GLN A 116 9.78 -9.30 -22.65
C GLN A 116 8.30 -9.58 -22.98
N THR A 117 7.41 -9.47 -21.99
CA THR A 117 5.98 -9.72 -22.16
C THR A 117 5.25 -8.55 -22.82
N TYR A 118 5.55 -7.32 -22.39
CA TYR A 118 4.81 -6.12 -22.79
C TYR A 118 5.51 -5.25 -23.84
N GLY A 119 6.81 -5.45 -24.06
CA GLY A 119 7.68 -4.56 -24.82
C GLY A 119 8.24 -3.41 -23.94
N SER A 120 9.40 -2.88 -24.33
CA SER A 120 10.13 -1.85 -23.57
C SER A 120 9.39 -0.52 -23.41
N ASN A 121 8.41 -0.24 -24.28
CA ASN A 121 7.67 1.02 -24.26
C ASN A 121 6.44 0.99 -23.34
N ALA A 122 6.09 -0.18 -22.78
CA ALA A 122 4.91 -0.36 -21.95
C ALA A 122 5.18 -0.09 -20.46
N ASN A 123 5.76 1.06 -20.14
CA ASN A 123 6.26 1.41 -18.80
C ASN A 123 5.21 1.24 -17.69
N GLN A 124 3.94 1.58 -17.95
CA GLN A 124 2.87 1.45 -16.97
C GLN A 124 2.57 -0.01 -16.65
N LYS A 125 2.55 -0.89 -17.66
CA LYS A 125 2.31 -2.33 -17.49
C LYS A 125 3.49 -3.01 -16.80
N ILE A 126 4.71 -2.62 -17.15
CA ILE A 126 5.94 -3.08 -16.48
C ILE A 126 5.90 -2.71 -14.99
N LEU A 127 5.61 -1.46 -14.66
CA LEU A 127 5.54 -0.99 -13.27
C LEU A 127 4.47 -1.73 -12.46
N LEU A 128 3.27 -1.90 -13.02
CA LEU A 128 2.18 -2.62 -12.34
C LEU A 128 2.50 -4.12 -12.16
N ALA A 129 3.25 -4.74 -13.07
CA ALA A 129 3.74 -6.11 -12.90
C ALA A 129 4.78 -6.19 -11.77
N THR A 130 5.72 -5.24 -11.70
CA THR A 130 6.68 -5.15 -10.60
C THR A 130 5.98 -4.97 -9.25
N ASN A 131 4.98 -4.07 -9.15
CA ASN A 131 4.21 -3.92 -7.92
C ASN A 131 3.41 -5.19 -7.57
N ALA A 132 2.84 -5.88 -8.55
CA ALA A 132 2.15 -7.15 -8.28
C ALA A 132 3.10 -8.23 -7.74
N PHE A 133 4.34 -8.27 -8.19
CA PHE A 133 5.38 -9.13 -7.60
C PHE A 133 5.61 -8.80 -6.12
N ILE A 134 5.66 -7.51 -5.74
CA ILE A 134 5.75 -7.09 -4.32
C ILE A 134 4.61 -7.68 -3.48
N LEU A 135 3.40 -7.66 -4.04
CA LEU A 135 2.21 -8.20 -3.37
C LEU A 135 2.26 -9.71 -3.20
N MET A 136 2.70 -10.44 -4.24
CA MET A 136 2.93 -11.89 -4.18
C MET A 136 3.98 -12.24 -3.13
N TYR A 137 5.03 -11.42 -3.05
CA TYR A 137 6.11 -11.60 -2.11
C TYR A 137 5.66 -11.37 -0.66
N TYR A 138 4.90 -10.31 -0.38
CA TYR A 138 4.34 -10.11 0.97
C TYR A 138 3.43 -11.26 1.41
N ASP A 139 2.61 -11.80 0.49
CA ASP A 139 1.82 -13.00 0.78
C ASP A 139 2.72 -14.19 1.14
N ALA A 140 3.76 -14.47 0.34
CA ALA A 140 4.71 -15.54 0.62
C ALA A 140 5.37 -15.38 1.99
N LEU A 141 5.96 -14.21 2.28
CA LEU A 141 6.60 -13.94 3.57
C LEU A 141 5.66 -14.10 4.77
N SER A 142 4.41 -13.66 4.63
CA SER A 142 3.42 -13.78 5.70
C SER A 142 3.04 -15.22 6.02
N ARG A 143 3.12 -16.12 5.03
CA ARG A 143 2.84 -17.55 5.18
C ARG A 143 4.06 -18.30 5.69
N ASP A 144 5.23 -17.97 5.17
CA ASP A 144 6.48 -18.65 5.48
C ASP A 144 7.02 -18.25 6.86
N ASN A 145 6.81 -17.00 7.29
CA ASN A 145 7.14 -16.52 8.62
C ASN A 145 5.94 -15.87 9.34
N PRO A 146 4.95 -16.66 9.80
CA PRO A 146 3.74 -16.13 10.42
C PRO A 146 3.99 -15.43 11.76
N LYS A 147 5.20 -15.55 12.35
CA LYS A 147 5.58 -14.85 13.58
C LYS A 147 6.04 -13.41 13.35
N PHE A 148 6.48 -13.11 12.13
CA PHE A 148 6.96 -11.78 11.74
C PHE A 148 5.80 -10.98 11.13
N PHE A 149 5.24 -10.03 11.87
CA PHE A 149 3.92 -9.49 11.53
C PHE A 149 3.91 -8.42 10.45
N TRP A 150 5.04 -7.80 10.13
CA TRP A 150 5.09 -6.66 9.21
C TRP A 150 4.44 -6.92 7.83
N PRO A 151 4.73 -8.05 7.13
CA PRO A 151 4.15 -8.35 5.81
C PRO A 151 2.62 -8.37 5.78
N ASN A 152 1.97 -8.62 6.93
CA ASN A 152 0.51 -8.66 7.03
C ASN A 152 -0.16 -7.33 6.68
N LEU A 153 0.46 -6.20 7.03
CA LEU A 153 -0.03 -4.88 6.62
C LEU A 153 0.57 -4.47 5.27
N GLY A 154 1.85 -4.82 5.05
CA GLY A 154 2.60 -4.48 3.84
C GLY A 154 1.88 -4.84 2.54
N VAL A 155 1.26 -6.02 2.48
CA VAL A 155 0.46 -6.45 1.31
C VAL A 155 -0.68 -5.48 0.98
N PHE A 156 -1.37 -4.94 1.98
CA PHE A 156 -2.50 -4.03 1.74
C PHE A 156 -2.05 -2.61 1.45
N VAL A 157 -0.99 -2.14 2.12
CA VAL A 157 -0.37 -0.83 1.82
C VAL A 157 0.15 -0.82 0.39
N ALA A 158 0.87 -1.86 -0.02
CA ALA A 158 1.35 -1.98 -1.39
C ALA A 158 0.22 -2.09 -2.42
N ASN A 159 -0.95 -2.63 -2.04
CA ASN A 159 -2.12 -2.67 -2.92
C ASN A 159 -2.81 -1.30 -3.05
N ASP A 160 -2.85 -0.51 -1.97
CA ASP A 160 -3.35 0.88 -2.08
C ASP A 160 -2.40 1.71 -2.97
N VAL A 161 -1.08 1.56 -2.81
CA VAL A 161 -0.09 2.16 -3.73
C VAL A 161 -0.29 1.69 -5.18
N ARG A 162 -0.61 0.40 -5.41
CA ARG A 162 -0.97 -0.13 -6.73
C ARG A 162 -2.14 0.62 -7.36
N SER A 163 -3.19 0.86 -6.56
CA SER A 163 -4.37 1.61 -7.01
C SER A 163 -4.03 3.05 -7.38
N ASN A 164 -3.08 3.65 -6.66
CA ASN A 164 -2.60 5.00 -6.90
C ASN A 164 -1.73 5.09 -8.17
N TYR A 165 -0.87 4.10 -8.45
CA TYR A 165 -0.19 4.02 -9.76
C TYR A 165 -1.19 4.02 -10.90
N ALA A 166 -2.26 3.24 -10.78
CA ALA A 166 -3.28 3.19 -11.80
C ALA A 166 -4.00 4.54 -11.98
N LEU A 167 -4.34 5.22 -10.88
CA LEU A 167 -4.92 6.56 -10.92
C LEU A 167 -3.98 7.59 -11.56
N THR A 168 -2.70 7.61 -11.17
CA THR A 168 -1.75 8.61 -11.68
C THR A 168 -1.42 8.39 -13.15
N PHE A 169 -1.33 7.14 -13.62
CA PHE A 169 -1.22 6.85 -15.05
C PHE A 169 -2.47 7.23 -15.83
N SER A 170 -3.66 6.90 -15.30
CA SER A 170 -4.92 7.26 -15.94
C SER A 170 -5.08 8.77 -16.05
N LEU A 171 -4.70 9.50 -14.99
CA LEU A 171 -4.64 10.96 -14.99
C LEU A 171 -3.68 11.47 -16.06
N SER A 172 -2.44 10.96 -16.08
CA SER A 172 -1.44 11.34 -17.09
C SER A 172 -1.99 11.22 -18.51
N ASN A 173 -2.68 10.11 -18.83
CA ASN A 173 -3.28 9.88 -20.14
C ASN A 173 -4.48 10.80 -20.40
N ALA A 174 -5.30 11.06 -19.38
CA ALA A 174 -6.48 11.92 -19.52
C ALA A 174 -6.16 13.42 -19.62
N LEU A 175 -4.91 13.82 -19.36
CA LEU A 175 -4.41 15.16 -19.66
C LEU A 175 -4.05 15.34 -21.15
N ASP A 176 -3.88 14.28 -21.94
CA ASP A 176 -3.48 14.39 -23.36
C ASP A 176 -4.48 15.20 -24.21
N PRO A 177 -5.81 15.00 -24.12
CA PRO A 177 -6.78 15.80 -24.88
C PRO A 177 -6.81 17.27 -24.46
N LEU A 178 -6.30 17.60 -23.27
CA LEU A 178 -6.25 18.94 -22.70
C LEU A 178 -4.99 19.71 -23.12
N LYS A 179 -4.05 19.06 -23.83
CA LYS A 179 -2.81 19.67 -24.32
C LYS A 179 -3.04 20.82 -25.30
N ILE A 180 -4.21 20.86 -25.95
CA ILE A 180 -4.59 21.87 -26.95
C ILE A 180 -6.09 22.17 -26.78
N SER A 181 -6.46 22.92 -25.74
CA SER A 181 -7.79 23.57 -25.73
C SER A 181 -7.60 25.07 -25.94
N ASN A 182 -8.07 25.58 -27.08
CA ASN A 182 -8.18 27.01 -27.40
C ASN A 182 -6.86 27.82 -27.38
N ASP A 183 -5.75 27.27 -27.90
CA ASP A 183 -4.44 27.95 -28.01
C ASP A 183 -3.87 28.51 -26.68
N GLN A 184 -4.41 28.07 -25.54
CA GLN A 184 -3.92 28.42 -24.20
C GLN A 184 -3.23 27.21 -23.58
N GLU A 185 -1.98 27.40 -23.15
CA GLU A 185 -1.24 26.39 -22.39
C GLU A 185 -1.94 26.18 -21.03
N ILE A 186 -2.51 25.00 -20.82
CA ILE A 186 -3.14 24.69 -19.52
C ILE A 186 -2.04 24.50 -18.49
N ILE A 187 -2.08 25.35 -17.47
CA ILE A 187 -1.23 25.28 -16.28
C ILE A 187 -2.03 24.64 -15.14
N ILE A 188 -1.43 23.63 -14.51
CA ILE A 188 -1.98 22.93 -13.35
C ILE A 188 -0.88 22.89 -12.28
N ALA A 189 -1.19 23.35 -11.06
CA ALA A 189 -0.21 23.51 -9.98
C ALA A 189 1.07 24.28 -10.41
N GLY A 190 0.92 25.29 -11.28
CA GLY A 190 2.03 26.10 -11.79
C GLY A 190 2.91 25.40 -12.84
N LYS A 191 2.46 24.28 -13.42
CA LYS A 191 3.20 23.51 -14.41
C LYS A 191 2.36 23.22 -15.66
N ASN A 192 2.99 23.18 -16.83
CA ASN A 192 2.32 22.73 -18.04
C ASN A 192 2.14 21.20 -18.06
N ILE A 193 1.23 20.73 -18.92
CA ILE A 193 0.87 19.30 -19.03
C ILE A 193 2.10 18.39 -19.26
N PRO A 194 3.01 18.66 -20.22
CA PRO A 194 4.19 17.80 -20.41
C PRO A 194 5.08 17.68 -19.17
N THR A 195 5.27 18.78 -18.44
CA THR A 195 6.06 18.78 -17.19
C THR A 195 5.37 17.95 -16.11
N LEU A 196 4.04 18.05 -15.98
CA LEU A 196 3.27 17.27 -15.01
C LEU A 196 3.33 15.77 -15.30
N GLN A 197 3.14 15.38 -16.57
CA GLN A 197 3.23 13.98 -16.99
C GLN A 197 4.64 13.41 -16.71
N SER A 198 5.69 14.20 -16.99
CA SER A 198 7.08 13.83 -16.66
C SER A 198 7.29 13.65 -15.16
N ILE A 199 6.81 14.56 -14.32
CA ILE A 199 6.92 14.45 -12.86
C ILE A 199 6.18 13.22 -12.35
N ILE A 200 4.94 12.98 -12.80
CA ILE A 200 4.15 11.81 -12.41
C ILE A 200 4.87 10.51 -12.79
N SER A 201 5.40 10.43 -14.02
CA SER A 201 6.11 9.25 -14.50
C SER A 201 7.37 8.95 -13.67
N HIS A 202 8.23 9.95 -13.46
CA HIS A 202 9.46 9.77 -12.68
C HIS A 202 9.17 9.54 -11.19
N ALA A 203 8.14 10.17 -10.62
CA ALA A 203 7.73 9.91 -9.25
C ALA A 203 7.22 8.48 -9.07
N ASN A 204 6.44 7.95 -10.02
CA ASN A 204 6.01 6.56 -10.00
C ASN A 204 7.21 5.59 -10.04
N GLN A 205 8.26 5.90 -10.81
CA GLN A 205 9.52 5.13 -10.83
C GLN A 205 10.22 5.15 -9.47
N LEU A 206 10.37 6.32 -8.86
CA LEU A 206 10.95 6.43 -7.51
C LEU A 206 10.13 5.67 -6.47
N LEU A 207 8.80 5.76 -6.54
CA LEU A 207 7.91 5.06 -5.61
C LEU A 207 8.06 3.54 -5.72
N ILE A 208 8.13 2.98 -6.94
CA ILE A 208 8.28 1.52 -7.10
C ILE A 208 9.67 1.04 -6.65
N GLU A 209 10.72 1.84 -6.89
CA GLU A 209 12.06 1.60 -6.33
C GLU A 209 12.03 1.64 -4.80
N GLY A 210 11.34 2.62 -4.20
CA GLY A 210 11.11 2.70 -2.77
C GLY A 210 10.46 1.42 -2.23
N GLN A 211 9.39 0.94 -2.87
CA GLN A 211 8.74 -0.32 -2.45
C GLN A 211 9.65 -1.55 -2.62
N ALA A 212 10.48 -1.59 -3.65
CA ALA A 212 11.46 -2.66 -3.83
C ALA A 212 12.55 -2.63 -2.74
N ASN A 213 13.02 -1.44 -2.36
CA ASN A 213 13.97 -1.27 -1.25
C ASN A 213 13.36 -1.69 0.08
N VAL A 214 12.10 -1.34 0.33
CA VAL A 214 11.35 -1.77 1.53
C VAL A 214 11.20 -3.28 1.56
N MET A 215 10.87 -3.90 0.42
CA MET A 215 10.80 -5.36 0.32
C MET A 215 12.16 -6.02 0.56
N ALA A 216 13.24 -5.49 0.00
CA ALA A 216 14.57 -6.02 0.25
C ALA A 216 14.95 -5.93 1.74
N ASP A 217 14.66 -4.79 2.36
CA ASP A 217 14.90 -4.54 3.79
C ASP A 217 14.03 -5.45 4.68
N ILE A 218 12.72 -5.22 4.75
CA ILE A 218 11.80 -5.97 5.61
C ILE A 218 11.72 -7.46 5.23
N GLY A 219 11.76 -7.78 3.93
CA GLY A 219 11.79 -9.16 3.47
C GLY A 219 13.08 -9.88 3.89
N GLY A 220 14.22 -9.19 3.81
CA GLY A 220 15.49 -9.70 4.33
C GLY A 220 15.46 -9.94 5.85
N LEU A 221 14.89 -9.00 6.60
CA LEU A 221 14.72 -9.13 8.06
C LEU A 221 13.79 -10.30 8.43
N SER A 222 12.69 -10.47 7.69
CA SER A 222 11.76 -11.59 7.87
C SER A 222 12.44 -12.93 7.60
N ILE A 223 13.28 -13.04 6.56
CA ILE A 223 14.04 -14.25 6.27
C ILE A 223 15.07 -14.51 7.38
N LEU A 224 15.85 -13.50 7.79
CA LEU A 224 16.81 -13.65 8.90
C LEU A 224 16.14 -14.13 10.18
N HIS A 225 14.96 -13.61 10.52
CA HIS A 225 14.19 -14.02 11.68
C HIS A 225 13.80 -15.51 11.66
N GLN A 226 13.73 -16.16 10.49
CA GLN A 226 13.50 -17.61 10.42
C GLN A 226 14.73 -18.42 10.88
N HIS A 227 15.93 -17.84 10.82
CA HIS A 227 17.20 -18.54 11.03
C HIS A 227 17.97 -18.11 12.28
N TYR A 228 17.68 -16.94 12.83
CA TYR A 228 18.36 -16.39 14.00
C TYR A 228 17.37 -15.99 15.08
N ASP A 229 17.79 -16.12 16.35
CA ASP A 229 17.04 -15.59 17.47
C ASP A 229 16.99 -14.06 17.41
N SER A 230 15.81 -13.49 17.68
CA SER A 230 15.57 -12.05 17.66
C SER A 230 16.53 -11.25 18.57
N SER A 231 17.01 -11.79 19.70
CA SER A 231 18.00 -11.08 20.52
C SER A 231 19.37 -10.97 19.83
N LEU A 232 19.77 -12.02 19.11
CA LEU A 232 21.01 -12.00 18.32
C LEU A 232 20.89 -10.99 17.18
N LEU A 233 19.74 -10.94 16.49
CA LEU A 233 19.49 -9.96 15.44
C LEU A 233 19.50 -8.52 15.98
N ALA A 234 18.92 -8.27 17.15
CA ALA A 234 18.97 -6.96 17.83
C ALA A 234 20.42 -6.52 18.14
N GLU A 235 21.30 -7.45 18.49
CA GLU A 235 22.72 -7.16 18.75
C GLU A 235 23.50 -6.95 17.44
N LYS A 236 23.37 -7.87 16.49
CA LYS A 236 24.22 -7.89 15.29
C LYS A 236 23.82 -6.88 14.22
N LEU A 237 22.58 -6.38 14.25
CA LEU A 237 22.10 -5.37 13.30
C LEU A 237 22.04 -3.96 13.91
N VAL A 238 22.71 -3.71 15.04
CA VAL A 238 22.69 -2.41 15.72
C VAL A 238 23.08 -1.22 14.83
N ASN A 239 24.01 -1.44 13.88
CA ASN A 239 24.49 -0.39 12.97
C ASN A 239 23.45 0.07 11.94
N TYR A 240 22.34 -0.65 11.79
CA TYR A 240 21.24 -0.28 10.89
C TYR A 240 20.23 0.67 11.56
N GLY A 241 20.35 0.90 12.87
CA GLY A 241 19.62 1.94 13.59
C GLY A 241 18.93 1.42 14.86
N THR A 242 18.71 2.35 15.78
CA THR A 242 18.11 2.08 17.11
C THR A 242 16.70 1.51 17.02
N ASN A 243 15.89 1.99 16.08
CA ASN A 243 14.54 1.46 15.87
C ASN A 243 14.57 0.00 15.38
N LEU A 244 15.55 -0.41 14.58
CA LEU A 244 15.66 -1.82 14.18
C LEU A 244 16.02 -2.72 15.36
N GLN A 245 16.99 -2.27 16.16
CA GLN A 245 17.38 -2.97 17.39
C GLN A 245 16.17 -3.13 18.34
N GLU A 246 15.41 -2.05 18.56
CA GLU A 246 14.21 -2.10 19.39
C GLU A 246 13.12 -3.00 18.80
N ALA A 247 12.94 -2.99 17.48
CA ALA A 247 11.97 -3.85 16.81
C ALA A 247 12.27 -5.33 17.05
N PHE A 248 13.54 -5.75 16.95
CA PHE A 248 13.93 -7.12 17.28
C PHE A 248 13.84 -7.44 18.77
N ARG A 249 14.12 -6.47 19.66
CA ARG A 249 13.89 -6.65 21.10
C ARG A 249 12.42 -6.92 21.40
N LEU A 250 11.51 -6.21 20.75
CA LEU A 250 10.06 -6.45 20.85
C LEU A 250 9.64 -7.77 20.19
N GLN A 251 10.23 -8.10 19.03
CA GLN A 251 9.99 -9.37 18.35
C GLN A 251 10.37 -10.56 19.25
N LYS A 252 11.50 -10.47 19.98
CA LYS A 252 11.91 -11.49 20.95
C LYS A 252 10.86 -11.72 22.04
N LEU A 253 10.26 -10.65 22.57
CA LEU A 253 9.17 -10.77 23.55
C LEU A 253 7.96 -11.50 22.96
N ALA A 254 7.63 -11.24 21.69
CA ALA A 254 6.58 -11.95 20.98
C ALA A 254 6.93 -13.42 20.76
N ASP A 255 8.15 -13.73 20.33
CA ASP A 255 8.63 -15.09 20.05
C ASP A 255 8.61 -15.96 21.31
N ASP A 256 9.14 -15.45 22.43
CA ASP A 256 9.16 -16.14 23.72
C ASP A 256 7.74 -16.39 24.24
N TYR A 257 6.83 -15.44 24.03
CA TYR A 257 5.43 -15.61 24.39
C TYR A 257 4.76 -16.67 23.51
N ALA A 258 5.02 -16.66 22.20
CA ALA A 258 4.50 -17.63 21.23
C ALA A 258 4.98 -19.05 21.53
N GLN A 259 6.24 -19.22 21.96
CA GLN A 259 6.78 -20.53 22.31
C GLN A 259 5.99 -21.19 23.45
N LYS A 260 5.50 -20.39 24.40
CA LYS A 260 4.75 -20.88 25.56
C LYS A 260 3.23 -20.96 25.34
N ASN A 261 2.66 -20.07 24.52
CA ASN A 261 1.21 -19.87 24.43
C ASN A 261 0.62 -20.03 23.02
N GLY A 262 1.47 -20.25 22.01
CA GLY A 262 1.08 -20.36 20.61
C GLY A 262 0.79 -19.01 19.93
N ILE A 263 0.94 -18.99 18.60
CA ILE A 263 0.77 -17.79 17.75
C ILE A 263 -0.70 -17.36 17.57
N ALA A 264 -1.66 -18.21 17.93
CA ALA A 264 -3.09 -17.86 17.84
C ALA A 264 -3.53 -16.90 18.96
N ASN A 265 -2.76 -16.80 20.05
CA ASN A 265 -3.10 -16.05 21.24
C ASN A 265 -3.16 -14.52 20.98
N ALA A 266 -4.19 -13.85 21.50
CA ALA A 266 -4.38 -12.40 21.35
C ALA A 266 -3.19 -11.57 21.88
N ARG A 267 -2.56 -12.01 22.98
CA ARG A 267 -1.39 -11.33 23.56
C ARG A 267 -0.15 -11.48 22.70
N PHE A 268 0.06 -12.64 22.07
CA PHE A 268 1.10 -12.80 21.06
C PHE A 268 0.89 -11.80 19.92
N LYS A 269 -0.32 -11.76 19.35
CA LYS A 269 -0.65 -10.88 18.23
C LYS A 269 -0.40 -9.41 18.56
N LYS A 270 -0.71 -8.98 19.79
CA LYS A 270 -0.40 -7.62 20.26
C LYS A 270 1.11 -7.37 20.29
N LEU A 271 1.89 -8.25 20.92
CA LEU A 271 3.35 -8.10 21.01
C LEU A 271 4.01 -8.08 19.62
N ALA A 272 3.59 -8.98 18.72
CA ALA A 272 4.08 -9.01 17.34
C ALA A 272 3.66 -7.75 16.56
N THR A 273 2.49 -7.17 16.85
CA THR A 273 2.06 -5.89 16.29
C THR A 273 2.95 -4.74 16.77
N ASP A 274 3.31 -4.71 18.06
CA ASP A 274 4.21 -3.70 18.62
C ASP A 274 5.59 -3.77 17.93
N ALA A 275 6.13 -4.98 17.72
CA ALA A 275 7.36 -5.18 16.94
C ALA A 275 7.22 -4.69 15.49
N ALA A 276 6.13 -5.07 14.81
CA ALA A 276 5.86 -4.66 13.43
C ALA A 276 5.73 -3.14 13.27
N ILE A 277 5.15 -2.44 14.25
CA ILE A 277 5.09 -0.97 14.26
C ILE A 277 6.51 -0.39 14.29
N THR A 278 7.39 -0.93 15.13
CA THR A 278 8.77 -0.44 15.25
C THR A 278 9.61 -0.76 14.01
N PHE A 279 9.43 -1.93 13.39
CA PHE A 279 9.98 -2.21 12.05
C PHE A 279 9.46 -1.22 11.00
N GLY A 280 8.18 -0.84 11.07
CA GLY A 280 7.60 0.21 10.24
C GLY A 280 8.28 1.58 10.46
N ILE A 281 8.56 1.96 11.70
CA ILE A 281 9.29 3.20 11.99
C ILE A 281 10.69 3.18 11.35
N HIS A 282 11.43 2.08 11.54
CA HIS A 282 12.75 1.90 10.92
C HIS A 282 12.69 2.08 9.40
N GLU A 283 11.73 1.42 8.76
CA GLU A 283 11.52 1.47 7.32
C GLU A 283 11.18 2.88 6.82
N GLN A 284 10.28 3.59 7.52
CA GLN A 284 9.93 4.97 7.17
C GLN A 284 11.11 5.94 7.27
N GLU A 285 11.97 5.76 8.28
CA GLU A 285 13.13 6.62 8.54
C GLU A 285 14.32 6.32 7.63
N LYS A 286 14.66 5.04 7.46
CA LYS A 286 15.93 4.62 6.83
C LYS A 286 15.78 4.32 5.35
N ILE A 287 14.59 3.90 4.92
CA ILE A 287 14.38 3.43 3.56
C ILE A 287 13.56 4.44 2.76
N LEU A 288 12.42 4.89 3.27
CA LEU A 288 11.53 5.78 2.52
C LEU A 288 11.86 7.26 2.67
N GLN A 289 12.36 7.74 3.81
CA GLN A 289 12.68 9.16 3.96
C GLN A 289 13.68 9.66 2.90
N PRO A 290 14.78 8.95 2.58
CA PRO A 290 15.70 9.39 1.53
C PRO A 290 15.06 9.51 0.14
N MET A 291 14.03 8.71 -0.15
CA MET A 291 13.25 8.85 -1.38
C MET A 291 12.40 10.12 -1.33
N TRP A 292 11.68 10.34 -0.24
CA TRP A 292 10.84 11.53 -0.05
C TRP A 292 11.63 12.84 0.00
N ASP A 293 12.88 12.81 0.47
CA ASP A 293 13.77 13.98 0.50
C ASP A 293 14.21 14.45 -0.90
N LYS A 294 14.01 13.64 -1.95
CA LYS A 294 14.35 14.04 -3.32
C LYS A 294 13.45 15.21 -3.76
N PRO A 295 14.01 16.25 -4.42
CA PRO A 295 13.22 17.39 -4.90
C PRO A 295 12.01 17.01 -5.76
N LEU A 296 12.17 16.00 -6.62
CA LEU A 296 11.09 15.48 -7.45
C LEU A 296 9.91 14.94 -6.62
N MET A 297 10.18 14.27 -5.51
CA MET A 297 9.13 13.72 -4.63
C MET A 297 8.41 14.81 -3.84
N GLN A 298 9.11 15.89 -3.49
CA GLN A 298 8.49 17.07 -2.89
C GLN A 298 7.55 17.78 -3.88
N GLU A 299 7.96 17.91 -5.14
CA GLU A 299 7.10 18.45 -6.20
C GLU A 299 5.90 17.53 -6.48
N PHE A 300 6.12 16.22 -6.48
CA PHE A 300 5.05 15.24 -6.60
C PHE A 300 4.07 15.30 -5.42
N ALA A 301 4.53 15.53 -4.20
CA ALA A 301 3.66 15.72 -3.03
C ALA A 301 2.75 16.95 -3.20
N LYS A 302 3.28 18.07 -3.70
CA LYS A 302 2.46 19.26 -4.03
C LYS A 302 1.41 18.97 -5.08
N ILE A 303 1.77 18.22 -6.14
CA ILE A 303 0.81 17.78 -7.16
C ILE A 303 -0.24 16.87 -6.53
N ASN A 304 0.15 15.96 -5.66
CA ASN A 304 -0.76 15.07 -4.94
C ASN A 304 -1.76 15.84 -4.07
N ASP A 305 -1.28 16.79 -3.26
CA ASP A 305 -2.11 17.63 -2.39
C ASP A 305 -3.07 18.48 -3.21
N PHE A 306 -2.58 19.03 -4.32
CA PHE A 306 -3.41 19.74 -5.28
C PHE A 306 -4.50 18.83 -5.84
N MET A 307 -4.16 17.61 -6.30
CA MET A 307 -5.13 16.64 -6.81
C MET A 307 -6.17 16.23 -5.76
N LEU A 308 -5.73 16.01 -4.52
CA LEU A 308 -6.64 15.72 -3.40
C LEU A 308 -7.57 16.89 -3.16
N THR A 309 -7.05 18.11 -3.03
CA THR A 309 -7.85 19.32 -2.80
C THR A 309 -8.92 19.50 -3.88
N LEU A 310 -8.49 19.36 -5.14
CA LEU A 310 -9.32 19.54 -6.32
C LEU A 310 -10.43 18.51 -6.47
N SER A 311 -10.13 17.25 -6.15
CA SER A 311 -11.05 16.15 -6.39
C SER A 311 -12.00 15.89 -5.21
N ILE A 312 -12.03 16.77 -4.20
CA ILE A 312 -12.66 16.49 -2.89
C ILE A 312 -12.11 15.16 -2.36
N GLU A 313 -10.78 15.09 -2.41
CA GLU A 313 -9.91 14.00 -2.00
C GLU A 313 -10.14 12.66 -2.75
N ASN A 314 -10.83 12.69 -3.89
CA ASN A 314 -11.15 11.48 -4.64
C ASN A 314 -9.97 10.91 -5.46
N ILE A 315 -9.02 11.75 -5.86
CA ILE A 315 -7.86 11.40 -6.69
C ILE A 315 -6.60 11.88 -5.99
N GLY A 316 -5.72 10.94 -5.67
CA GLY A 316 -4.45 11.19 -5.00
C GLY A 316 -4.10 10.08 -4.02
N LEU A 317 -2.81 9.98 -3.70
CA LEU A 317 -2.29 9.17 -2.61
C LEU A 317 -2.76 9.74 -1.29
N ARG A 318 -3.52 8.94 -0.54
CA ARG A 318 -3.85 9.19 0.87
C ARG A 318 -3.07 8.23 1.76
N GLY A 319 -3.04 8.51 3.06
CA GLY A 319 -2.64 7.55 4.09
C GLY A 319 -3.67 6.47 4.41
N ASP A 320 -4.79 6.41 3.67
CA ASP A 320 -5.82 5.38 3.86
C ASP A 320 -5.33 4.02 3.35
N ILE A 321 -5.72 2.93 4.02
CA ILE A 321 -5.34 1.58 3.62
C ILE A 321 -6.59 0.78 3.27
N PHE A 322 -6.73 0.44 1.99
CA PHE A 322 -7.79 -0.42 1.51
C PHE A 322 -7.46 -1.91 1.75
N ILE A 323 -8.35 -2.60 2.48
CA ILE A 323 -8.27 -4.03 2.75
C ILE A 323 -9.22 -4.77 1.82
N GLY A 324 -8.71 -5.11 0.64
CA GLY A 324 -9.45 -5.81 -0.41
C GLY A 324 -8.56 -6.01 -1.63
N VAL A 325 -9.08 -6.66 -2.67
CA VAL A 325 -8.27 -7.02 -3.85
C VAL A 325 -8.14 -5.84 -4.83
N ASN A 326 -9.25 -5.21 -5.18
CA ASN A 326 -9.31 -4.06 -6.08
C ASN A 326 -10.29 -3.00 -5.54
N LYS A 327 -9.78 -1.79 -5.29
CA LYS A 327 -10.50 -0.66 -4.67
C LYS A 327 -11.59 -0.07 -5.55
N PHE A 328 -11.57 -0.33 -6.87
CA PHE A 328 -12.55 0.17 -7.83
C PHE A 328 -13.55 -0.90 -8.27
N LYS A 329 -13.37 -2.16 -7.85
CA LYS A 329 -14.35 -3.24 -8.06
C LYS A 329 -15.29 -3.35 -6.87
N LEU A 330 -16.45 -2.74 -6.98
CA LEU A 330 -17.55 -2.87 -6.02
C LEU A 330 -18.34 -4.17 -6.24
N ILE A 331 -18.05 -5.25 -5.50
CA ILE A 331 -19.01 -6.37 -5.39
C ILE A 331 -19.02 -6.95 -3.96
N LEU A 332 -20.13 -6.72 -3.25
CA LEU A 332 -20.74 -7.50 -2.15
C LEU A 332 -19.92 -7.85 -0.90
N SER A 333 -18.70 -7.36 -0.76
CA SER A 333 -17.86 -7.61 0.41
C SER A 333 -17.68 -6.34 1.26
N PRO A 334 -17.42 -6.43 2.59
CA PRO A 334 -17.33 -5.24 3.40
C PRO A 334 -16.21 -4.35 2.88
N TYR A 335 -16.53 -3.08 2.66
CA TYR A 335 -15.60 -2.06 2.19
C TYR A 335 -14.69 -1.68 3.38
N LEU A 336 -13.60 -2.43 3.54
CA LEU A 336 -12.71 -2.29 4.68
C LEU A 336 -11.62 -1.26 4.35
N ILE A 337 -11.79 -0.03 4.83
CA ILE A 337 -10.79 1.03 4.72
C ILE A 337 -10.33 1.42 6.12
N ILE A 338 -9.04 1.25 6.39
CA ILE A 338 -8.41 1.86 7.56
C ILE A 338 -8.13 3.31 7.20
N ARG A 339 -8.82 4.24 7.86
CA ARG A 339 -8.61 5.67 7.63
C ARG A 339 -7.31 6.15 8.25
N ALA A 340 -6.58 7.00 7.56
CA ALA A 340 -5.46 7.72 8.13
C ALA A 340 -5.91 8.50 9.38
N PRO A 341 -5.04 8.68 10.39
CA PRO A 341 -5.30 9.61 11.48
C PRO A 341 -5.62 11.02 10.92
N TYR A 342 -6.57 11.72 11.54
CA TYR A 342 -7.07 13.02 11.04
C TYR A 342 -5.98 14.08 10.85
N ASN A 343 -4.93 14.02 11.67
CA ASN A 343 -3.80 14.95 11.63
C ASN A 343 -2.61 14.44 10.78
N ALA A 344 -2.68 13.25 10.19
CA ALA A 344 -1.63 12.65 9.39
C ALA A 344 -1.99 12.75 7.90
N THR A 345 -1.90 13.96 7.36
CA THR A 345 -2.37 14.29 6.00
C THR A 345 -1.23 14.44 5.00
N ASN A 346 0.02 14.62 5.44
CA ASN A 346 1.15 14.87 4.56
C ASN A 346 2.02 13.61 4.41
N LEU A 347 1.92 12.94 3.27
CA LEU A 347 2.74 11.75 2.99
C LEU A 347 4.25 12.05 2.84
N ALA A 348 4.67 13.29 2.65
CA ALA A 348 6.09 13.66 2.70
C ALA A 348 6.61 13.82 4.14
N SER A 349 5.72 14.01 5.12
CA SER A 349 6.06 14.08 6.55
C SER A 349 6.37 12.69 7.12
N LEU A 350 7.58 12.53 7.68
CA LEU A 350 7.98 11.32 8.39
C LEU A 350 7.01 10.96 9.52
N ASN A 351 6.64 11.95 10.33
CA ASN A 351 5.79 11.76 11.50
C ASN A 351 4.38 11.28 11.09
N ASP A 352 3.83 11.83 10.01
CA ASP A 352 2.52 11.46 9.49
C ASP A 352 2.54 10.02 8.98
N ARG A 353 3.58 9.64 8.22
CA ARG A 353 3.73 8.25 7.74
C ARG A 353 3.89 7.26 8.88
N ILE A 354 4.64 7.61 9.94
CA ILE A 354 4.75 6.78 11.15
C ILE A 354 3.38 6.64 11.84
N ALA A 355 2.61 7.73 11.95
CA ALA A 355 1.27 7.69 12.55
C ALA A 355 0.31 6.81 11.73
N ILE A 356 0.36 6.91 10.40
CA ILE A 356 -0.41 6.07 9.47
C ILE A 356 -0.04 4.60 9.65
N ALA A 357 1.26 4.26 9.63
CA ALA A 357 1.72 2.88 9.79
C ALA A 357 1.28 2.29 11.14
N ARG A 358 1.47 3.04 12.23
CA ARG A 358 1.04 2.64 13.59
C ARG A 358 -0.46 2.35 13.66
N ASN A 359 -1.27 3.25 13.09
CA ASN A 359 -2.71 3.08 13.03
C ASN A 359 -3.09 1.87 12.18
N GLY A 360 -2.47 1.71 11.01
CA GLY A 360 -2.66 0.57 10.11
C GLY A 360 -2.46 -0.78 10.80
N PHE A 361 -1.32 -0.96 11.46
CA PHE A 361 -1.00 -2.19 12.18
C PHE A 361 -1.99 -2.47 13.32
N THR A 362 -2.31 -1.44 14.11
CA THR A 362 -3.23 -1.55 15.25
C THR A 362 -4.64 -1.94 14.81
N VAL A 363 -5.20 -1.22 13.83
CA VAL A 363 -6.57 -1.46 13.35
C VAL A 363 -6.66 -2.82 12.65
N LEU A 364 -5.69 -3.16 11.80
CA LEU A 364 -5.68 -4.45 11.10
C LEU A 364 -5.61 -5.62 12.09
N ASN A 365 -4.77 -5.53 13.12
CA ASN A 365 -4.70 -6.55 14.16
C ASN A 365 -6.03 -6.72 14.91
N ASN A 366 -6.72 -5.61 15.22
CA ASN A 366 -8.05 -5.67 15.84
C ASN A 366 -9.08 -6.31 14.91
N TRP A 367 -9.06 -6.00 13.61
CA TRP A 367 -9.96 -6.61 12.63
C TRP A 367 -9.68 -8.10 12.41
N LYS A 368 -8.41 -8.52 12.40
CA LYS A 368 -8.03 -9.96 12.32
C LYS A 368 -8.51 -10.77 13.53
N GLN A 369 -8.84 -10.12 14.64
CA GLN A 369 -9.40 -10.75 15.84
C GLN A 369 -10.93 -10.62 15.93
N ASN A 370 -11.55 -9.83 15.05
CA ASN A 370 -12.99 -9.63 15.00
C ASN A 370 -13.65 -10.71 14.14
N ILE A 371 -14.71 -11.35 14.65
CA ILE A 371 -15.41 -12.44 13.95
C ILE A 371 -16.01 -12.02 12.59
N LEU A 372 -16.38 -10.75 12.41
CA LEU A 372 -16.97 -10.24 11.17
C LEU A 372 -15.93 -10.06 10.06
N TYR A 373 -14.68 -9.75 10.41
CA TYR A 373 -13.63 -9.37 9.44
C TYR A 373 -12.52 -10.41 9.28
N SER A 374 -12.29 -11.23 10.30
CA SER A 374 -11.19 -12.18 10.40
C SER A 374 -11.13 -13.20 9.25
N SER A 375 -12.26 -13.58 8.65
CA SER A 375 -12.30 -14.48 7.50
C SER A 375 -12.01 -13.79 6.16
N TRP A 376 -12.32 -12.49 6.04
CA TRP A 376 -12.15 -11.73 4.79
C TRP A 376 -10.70 -11.33 4.56
N ILE A 377 -9.97 -10.95 5.61
CA ILE A 377 -8.61 -10.42 5.49
C ILE A 377 -7.66 -11.45 4.87
N PRO A 378 -7.55 -12.70 5.36
CA PRO A 378 -6.70 -13.71 4.75
C PRO A 378 -7.12 -14.03 3.31
N ARG A 379 -8.44 -14.06 3.04
CA ARG A 379 -8.96 -14.30 1.68
C ARG A 379 -8.46 -13.24 0.71
N TYR A 380 -8.58 -11.96 1.04
CA TYR A 380 -8.08 -10.90 0.17
C TYR A 380 -6.58 -10.93 0.00
N GLN A 381 -5.84 -11.17 1.09
CA GLN A 381 -4.39 -11.29 1.07
C GLN A 381 -3.95 -12.40 0.09
N THR A 382 -4.56 -13.59 0.17
CA THR A 382 -4.26 -14.69 -0.76
C THR A 382 -4.63 -14.37 -2.21
N GLN A 383 -5.77 -13.71 -2.44
CA GLN A 383 -6.18 -13.32 -3.79
C GLN A 383 -5.20 -12.31 -4.40
N ILE A 384 -4.84 -11.28 -3.66
CA ILE A 384 -3.82 -10.29 -4.03
C ILE A 384 -2.47 -10.99 -4.31
N GLY A 385 -2.08 -11.90 -3.41
CA GLY A 385 -0.86 -12.71 -3.52
C GLY A 385 -0.85 -13.68 -4.70
N ARG A 386 -1.97 -13.90 -5.38
CA ARG A 386 -2.08 -14.68 -6.63
C ARG A 386 -2.23 -13.81 -7.87
N GLY A 387 -2.02 -12.50 -7.74
CA GLY A 387 -2.18 -11.56 -8.84
C GLY A 387 -3.64 -11.27 -9.20
N GLU A 388 -4.60 -11.50 -8.31
CA GLU A 388 -5.99 -11.08 -8.55
C GLU A 388 -6.17 -9.56 -8.36
N GLY A 389 -7.26 -9.05 -8.94
CA GLY A 389 -7.71 -7.66 -8.79
C GLY A 389 -6.74 -6.61 -9.35
N LEU A 390 -5.99 -6.97 -10.40
CA LEU A 390 -5.14 -6.05 -11.13
C LEU A 390 -5.94 -4.86 -11.68
N TYR A 391 -5.29 -3.71 -11.70
CA TYR A 391 -5.84 -2.46 -12.22
C TYR A 391 -5.44 -2.27 -13.69
N GLU A 392 -6.38 -1.79 -14.49
CA GLU A 392 -6.11 -1.31 -15.84
C GLU A 392 -6.23 0.22 -15.87
N PRO A 393 -5.10 0.96 -15.95
CA PRO A 393 -5.17 2.40 -16.12
C PRO A 393 -5.92 2.80 -17.39
N VAL A 394 -6.73 3.85 -17.29
CA VAL A 394 -7.52 4.38 -18.40
C VAL A 394 -6.60 4.98 -19.46
N GLY A 395 -6.92 4.77 -20.73
CA GLY A 395 -6.18 5.34 -21.85
C GLY A 395 -4.91 4.57 -22.25
N ILE A 396 -4.66 3.41 -21.65
CA ILE A 396 -3.64 2.48 -22.16
C ILE A 396 -4.17 1.84 -23.44
N LYS A 397 -3.48 2.07 -24.56
CA LYS A 397 -3.66 1.31 -25.80
C LYS A 397 -2.63 0.20 -25.91
#